data_AF-A0AAV9IDL5-F1
#
_entry.id   AF-A0AAV9IDL5-F1
#
_cell.length_a   1.000
_cell.length_b   1.000
_cell.length_c   1.000
_cell.angle_alpha   90.00
_cell.angle_beta   90.00
_cell.angle_gamma   90.00
#
_symmetry.space_group_name_H-M   'P 1'
#
loop_
_entity.id
_entity.type
_entity.pdbx_description
1 polymer ?
#
loop_
_entity_poly.entity_id
_entity_poly.type
_entity_poly.pdbx_seq_one_letter_code
_entity_poly.pdbx_strand_id
1 'polypeptide(L)'
;MVKVVGCPPFQSPPLWLSFSIISGLCIFTSVTFVQVDMGVVLEWFRRLSLSIFRTRGVLRLACGMAWGAHLFEALVAYRICTRLGGGKDTWKWTIQTFCVGYPSLRLLQKGERRRAWNTR
;
A
#
# COMPACT_ATOMS: atom_id res chain seq x y z
N MET A 1 26.31 -7.54 -17.53
CA MET A 1 26.16 -6.29 -16.75
C MET A 1 24.70 -5.84 -16.82
N VAL A 2 24.02 -5.65 -15.68
CA VAL A 2 22.69 -5.04 -15.65
C VAL A 2 22.88 -3.55 -15.91
N LYS A 3 22.28 -3.02 -16.98
CA LYS A 3 22.32 -1.58 -17.30
C LYS A 3 21.56 -0.83 -16.20
N VAL A 4 22.24 0.08 -15.51
CA VAL A 4 21.63 0.92 -14.47
C VAL A 4 20.87 2.04 -15.16
N VAL A 5 19.54 1.94 -15.23
CA VAL A 5 18.66 2.88 -15.97
C VAL A 5 17.99 3.92 -15.04
N GLY A 6 18.18 3.79 -13.73
CA GLY A 6 17.51 4.58 -12.69
C GLY A 6 16.08 4.12 -12.41
N CYS A 7 15.56 4.52 -11.24
CA CYS A 7 14.17 4.28 -10.85
C CYS A 7 13.20 4.92 -11.87
N PRO A 8 12.07 4.26 -12.21
CA PRO A 8 11.03 4.82 -13.08
C PRO A 8 10.51 6.17 -12.58
N PRO A 9 10.07 7.06 -13.49
CA PRO A 9 9.55 8.35 -13.07
C PRO A 9 8.27 8.10 -12.26
N PHE A 10 8.07 8.89 -11.22
CA PHE A 10 6.93 8.74 -10.33
C PHE A 10 5.60 8.85 -11.07
N GLN A 11 4.68 7.92 -10.81
CA GLN A 11 3.32 7.91 -11.35
C GLN A 11 2.34 7.53 -10.24
N SER A 12 1.24 8.27 -10.15
CA SER A 12 0.19 7.99 -9.18
C SER A 12 -0.90 7.09 -9.77
N PRO A 13 -1.44 6.15 -8.98
CA PRO A 13 -2.67 5.46 -9.35
C PRO A 13 -3.85 6.45 -9.35
N PRO A 14 -5.00 6.06 -9.93
CA PRO A 14 -6.19 6.89 -9.93
C PRO A 14 -6.51 7.41 -8.52
N LEU A 15 -6.83 8.70 -8.42
CA LEU A 15 -7.03 9.37 -7.12
C LEU A 15 -8.17 8.74 -6.32
N TRP A 16 -9.28 8.40 -6.98
CA TRP A 16 -10.42 7.73 -6.33
C TRP A 16 -10.02 6.40 -5.70
N LEU A 17 -9.17 5.61 -6.36
CA LEU A 17 -8.69 4.32 -5.85
C LEU A 17 -7.76 4.53 -4.64
N SER A 18 -6.85 5.50 -4.74
CA SER A 18 -5.97 5.86 -3.63
C SER A 18 -6.77 6.29 -2.40
N PHE A 19 -7.78 7.13 -2.62
CA PHE A 19 -8.68 7.60 -1.56
C PHE A 19 -9.45 6.45 -0.91
N SER A 20 -10.03 5.54 -1.71
CA SER A 20 -10.74 4.36 -1.20
C SER A 20 -9.85 3.45 -0.36
N ILE A 21 -8.60 3.22 -0.78
CA ILE A 21 -7.67 2.35 -0.03
C ILE A 21 -7.24 3.00 1.28
N ILE A 22 -6.80 4.27 1.23
CA ILE A 22 -6.33 4.99 2.41
C ILE A 22 -7.46 5.14 3.44
N SER A 23 -8.64 5.59 3.01
CA SER A 23 -9.81 5.71 3.90
C SER A 23 -10.22 4.35 4.48
N GLY A 24 -10.23 3.29 3.66
CA GLY A 24 -10.52 1.93 4.12
C GLY A 24 -9.55 1.44 5.20
N LEU A 25 -8.24 1.63 4.99
CA LEU A 25 -7.21 1.24 5.97
C LEU A 25 -7.31 2.07 7.25
N CYS A 26 -7.60 3.37 7.15
CA CYS A 26 -7.83 4.24 8.29
C CYS A 26 -9.06 3.81 9.10
N ILE A 27 -10.21 3.59 8.44
CA ILE A 27 -11.44 3.11 9.09
C ILE A 27 -11.18 1.76 9.76
N PHE A 28 -10.51 0.84 9.07
CA PHE A 28 -10.20 -0.48 9.59
C PHE A 28 -9.29 -0.43 10.82
N THR A 29 -8.27 0.43 10.79
CA THR A 29 -7.37 0.67 11.93
C THR A 29 -8.14 1.28 13.11
N SER A 30 -8.95 2.31 12.86
CA SER A 30 -9.77 2.95 13.89
C SER A 30 -10.70 1.95 14.55
N VAL A 31 -11.49 1.21 13.77
CA VAL A 31 -12.42 0.18 14.24
C VAL A 31 -11.72 -0.91 15.07
N THR A 32 -10.45 -1.19 14.77
CA THR A 32 -9.67 -2.24 15.44
C THR A 32 -9.09 -1.79 16.79
N PHE A 33 -8.61 -0.55 16.88
CA PHE A 33 -7.81 -0.09 18.04
C PHE A 33 -8.50 0.96 18.90
N VAL A 34 -9.37 1.79 18.34
CA VAL A 34 -10.10 2.80 19.10
C VAL A 34 -11.26 2.11 19.84
N GLN A 35 -11.36 2.33 21.15
CA GLN A 35 -12.37 1.68 22.01
C GLN A 35 -13.38 2.66 22.62
N VAL A 36 -13.18 3.96 22.40
CA VAL A 36 -14.07 5.03 22.86
C VAL A 36 -15.31 5.11 21.98
N ASP A 37 -16.37 5.79 22.44
CA ASP A 37 -17.61 6.01 21.67
C ASP A 37 -17.29 6.57 20.28
N MET A 38 -17.29 5.68 19.30
CA MET A 38 -17.08 6.05 17.92
C MET A 38 -18.45 6.37 17.36
N GLY A 39 -18.62 7.58 16.82
CA GLY A 39 -19.89 8.04 16.28
C GLY A 39 -20.56 7.00 15.36
N VAL A 40 -21.88 7.14 15.19
CA VAL A 40 -22.79 6.13 14.59
C VAL A 40 -22.20 5.37 13.38
N VAL A 41 -21.51 6.07 12.47
CA VAL A 41 -20.90 5.48 11.26
C VAL A 41 -19.80 4.47 11.60
N LEU A 42 -18.84 4.81 12.45
CA LEU A 42 -17.73 3.92 12.82
C LEU A 42 -18.21 2.72 13.62
N GLU A 43 -19.23 2.92 14.47
CA GLU A 43 -19.86 1.83 15.21
C GLU A 43 -20.53 0.82 14.27
N TRP A 44 -21.18 1.30 13.20
CA TRP A 44 -21.72 0.44 12.17
C TRP A 44 -20.64 -0.40 11.49
N PHE A 45 -19.51 0.22 11.10
CA PHE A 45 -18.35 -0.51 10.55
C PHE A 45 -17.75 -1.51 11.53
N ARG A 46 -17.73 -1.20 12.83
CA ARG A 46 -17.26 -2.13 13.88
C ARG A 46 -18.14 -3.36 13.96
N ARG A 47 -19.47 -3.18 13.98
CA ARG A 47 -20.42 -4.31 13.99
C ARG A 47 -20.30 -5.16 12.74
N LEU A 48 -20.19 -4.53 11.57
CA LEU A 48 -19.96 -5.23 10.31
C LEU A 48 -18.66 -6.04 10.35
N SER A 49 -17.56 -5.42 10.79
CA SER A 49 -16.26 -6.08 10.87
C SER A 49 -16.28 -7.26 11.84
N LEU A 50 -16.90 -7.11 13.01
CA LEU A 50 -17.04 -8.21 13.98
C LEU A 50 -17.96 -9.32 13.49
N SER A 51 -18.98 -9.01 12.68
CA SER A 51 -19.81 -10.03 12.04
C SER A 51 -18.99 -10.91 11.09
N ILE A 52 -18.08 -10.30 10.32
CA ILE A 52 -17.19 -11.00 9.38
C ILE A 52 -16.08 -11.76 10.11
N PHE A 53 -15.31 -11.06 10.95
CA PHE A 53 -14.10 -11.60 11.59
C PHE A 53 -14.38 -12.39 12.88
N ARG A 54 -15.63 -12.43 13.34
CA ARG A 54 -16.15 -13.14 14.53
C ARG A 54 -15.60 -12.66 15.88
N THR A 55 -14.33 -12.31 15.97
CA THR A 55 -13.65 -11.96 17.22
C THR A 55 -12.73 -10.74 17.04
N ARG A 56 -12.50 -10.01 18.14
CA ARG A 56 -11.54 -8.89 18.17
C ARG A 56 -10.10 -9.34 17.91
N GLY A 57 -9.74 -10.56 18.30
CA GLY A 57 -8.41 -11.12 18.06
C GLY A 57 -8.12 -11.30 16.58
N VAL A 58 -9.05 -11.91 15.85
CA VAL A 58 -8.96 -12.08 14.39
C VAL A 58 -8.96 -10.73 13.68
N LEU A 59 -9.77 -9.77 14.15
CA LEU A 59 -9.80 -8.42 13.60
C LEU A 59 -8.43 -7.72 13.70
N ARG A 60 -7.79 -7.79 14.88
CA ARG A 60 -6.43 -7.25 15.11
C ARG A 60 -5.39 -7.93 14.25
N LEU A 61 -5.46 -9.26 14.13
CA LEU A 61 -4.57 -10.02 13.27
C LEU A 61 -4.73 -9.60 11.80
N ALA A 62 -5.96 -9.48 11.31
CA ALA A 62 -6.25 -9.03 9.95
C ALA A 62 -5.75 -7.60 9.68
N CYS A 63 -5.94 -6.68 10.63
CA CYS A 63 -5.40 -5.32 10.54
C CYS A 63 -3.86 -5.32 10.52
N GLY A 64 -3.23 -6.11 11.37
CA GLY A 64 -1.78 -6.29 11.39
C GLY A 64 -1.25 -6.88 10.08
N MET A 65 -1.93 -7.88 9.51
CA MET A 65 -1.58 -8.45 8.20
C MET A 65 -1.75 -7.45 7.06
N ALA A 66 -2.78 -6.61 7.10
CA ALA A 66 -2.97 -5.55 6.10
C ALA A 66 -1.82 -4.53 6.13
N TRP A 67 -1.47 -4.01 7.30
CA TRP A 67 -0.29 -3.13 7.45
C TRP A 67 1.01 -3.83 7.09
N GLY A 68 1.16 -5.11 7.45
CA GLY A 68 2.30 -5.93 7.08
C GLY A 68 2.44 -6.10 5.57
N ALA A 69 1.35 -6.30 4.85
CA ALA A 69 1.33 -6.39 3.39
C ALA A 69 1.76 -5.06 2.75
N HIS A 70 1.22 -3.93 3.21
CA HIS A 70 1.60 -2.60 2.74
C HIS A 70 3.10 -2.30 2.99
N LEU A 71 3.62 -2.67 4.16
CA LEU A 71 5.04 -2.55 4.48
C LEU A 71 5.90 -3.44 3.58
N PHE A 72 5.51 -4.70 3.38
CA PHE A 72 6.20 -5.62 2.51
C PHE A 72 6.26 -5.10 1.07
N GLU A 73 5.14 -4.62 0.53
CA GLU A 73 5.07 -4.04 -0.80
C GLU A 73 5.95 -2.79 -0.94
N ALA A 74 5.99 -1.93 0.07
CA ALA A 74 6.89 -0.77 0.09
C ALA A 74 8.36 -1.18 0.07
N LEU A 75 8.75 -2.24 0.81
CA LEU A 75 10.09 -2.79 0.78
C LEU A 75 10.43 -3.38 -0.60
N VAL A 76 9.47 -4.05 -1.25
CA VAL A 76 9.65 -4.52 -2.64
C VAL A 76 9.86 -3.34 -3.59
N ALA A 77 9.06 -2.28 -3.49
CA ALA A 77 9.22 -1.08 -4.31
C ALA A 77 10.59 -0.43 -4.12
N TYR A 78 11.04 -0.30 -2.87
CA TYR A 78 12.37 0.20 -2.53
C TYR A 78 13.46 -0.67 -3.17
N ARG A 79 13.39 -2.00 -3.01
CA ARG A 79 14.35 -2.95 -3.60
C ARG A 79 14.40 -2.89 -5.12
N ILE A 80 13.25 -2.73 -5.79
CA ILE A 80 13.20 -2.56 -7.25
C ILE A 80 13.95 -1.29 -7.65
N CYS A 81 13.68 -0.16 -7.01
CA CYS A 81 14.33 1.10 -7.37
C CYS A 81 15.82 1.11 -7.04
N THR A 82 16.27 0.56 -5.91
CA THR A 82 17.70 0.46 -5.59
C THR A 82 18.45 -0.46 -6.57
N ARG A 83 17.85 -1.59 -6.96
CA ARG A 83 18.41 -2.48 -8.00
C ARG A 83 18.60 -1.78 -9.35
N LEU A 84 17.74 -0.80 -9.67
CA LEU A 84 17.81 -0.02 -10.89
C LEU A 84 18.77 1.18 -10.80
N GLY A 85 19.48 1.38 -9.69
CA GLY A 85 20.38 2.52 -9.47
C GLY A 85 19.81 3.64 -8.62
N GLY A 86 18.63 3.44 -8.04
CA GLY A 86 17.97 4.41 -7.16
C GLY A 86 17.55 5.70 -7.88
N GLY A 87 17.62 6.80 -7.14
CA GLY A 87 17.28 8.15 -7.60
C GLY A 87 16.18 8.81 -6.75
N LYS A 88 15.92 10.09 -7.05
CA LYS A 88 15.01 10.97 -6.29
C LYS A 88 13.57 10.44 -6.13
N ASP A 89 13.12 9.60 -7.05
CA ASP A 89 11.75 9.05 -7.03
C ASP A 89 11.62 7.75 -6.22
N THR A 90 12.74 7.17 -5.76
CA THR A 90 12.75 5.94 -4.94
C THR A 90 11.89 6.11 -3.68
N TRP A 91 12.07 7.24 -2.98
CA TRP A 91 11.33 7.51 -1.74
C TRP A 91 9.84 7.75 -2.01
N LYS A 92 9.51 8.43 -3.13
CA LYS A 92 8.11 8.66 -3.53
C LYS A 92 7.39 7.35 -3.84
N TRP A 93 8.04 6.46 -4.58
CA TRP A 93 7.51 5.12 -4.85
C TRP A 93 7.33 4.29 -3.58
N THR A 94 8.30 4.38 -2.65
CA THR A 94 8.25 3.65 -1.38
C THR A 94 7.08 4.14 -0.52
N ILE A 95 6.95 5.45 -0.31
CA ILE A 95 5.84 6.04 0.47
C ILE A 95 4.49 5.76 -0.20
N GLN A 96 4.37 5.99 -1.51
CA GLN A 96 3.11 5.75 -2.22
C GLN A 96 2.70 4.28 -2.12
N THR A 97 3.65 3.36 -2.23
CA THR A 97 3.37 1.93 -2.10
C THR A 97 3.03 1.55 -0.68
N PHE A 98 3.63 2.17 0.34
CA PHE A 98 3.20 1.98 1.72
C PHE A 98 1.77 2.45 1.96
N CYS A 99 1.36 3.60 1.40
CA CYS A 99 0.02 4.14 1.61
C CYS A 99 -1.06 3.44 0.77
N VAL A 100 -0.75 3.12 -0.49
CA VAL A 100 -1.74 2.64 -1.48
C VAL A 100 -1.62 1.13 -1.73
N GLY A 101 -0.49 0.52 -1.40
CA GLY A 101 -0.24 -0.90 -1.58
C GLY A 101 0.00 -1.32 -3.04
N TYR A 102 -0.43 -2.54 -3.37
CA TYR A 102 -0.22 -3.20 -4.67
C TYR A 102 -0.49 -2.34 -5.92
N PRO A 103 -1.55 -1.52 -6.00
CA PRO A 103 -1.78 -0.67 -7.18
C PRO A 103 -0.59 0.23 -7.52
N SER A 104 0.08 0.78 -6.51
CA SER A 104 1.31 1.57 -6.70
C SER A 104 2.46 0.68 -7.18
N LEU A 105 2.68 -0.47 -6.53
CA LEU A 105 3.74 -1.41 -6.92
C LEU A 105 3.59 -1.90 -8.36
N ARG A 106 2.36 -2.16 -8.81
CA ARG A 106 2.05 -2.58 -10.18
C ARG A 106 2.44 -1.52 -11.21
N LEU A 107 2.24 -0.23 -10.91
CA LEU A 107 2.67 0.86 -11.79
C LEU A 107 4.20 0.92 -11.89
N LEU A 108 4.90 0.78 -10.77
CA LEU A 108 6.36 0.72 -10.73
C LEU A 108 6.89 -0.44 -11.61
N GLN A 109 6.36 -1.64 -11.42
CA GLN A 109 6.73 -2.82 -12.21
C GLN A 109 6.40 -2.65 -13.71
N LYS A 110 5.30 -1.96 -14.05
CA LYS A 110 4.97 -1.63 -15.43
C LYS A 110 6.01 -0.67 -16.03
N GLY A 111 6.46 0.31 -15.26
CA GLY A 111 7.55 1.22 -15.64
C GLY A 111 8.88 0.50 -15.84
N GLU A 112 9.23 -0.41 -14.93
CA GLU A 112 10.42 -1.28 -15.04
C GLU A 112 10.39 -2.11 -16.32
N ARG A 113 9.29 -2.85 -16.57
CA ARG A 113 9.14 -3.70 -17.78
C ARG A 113 9.26 -2.89 -19.07
N ARG A 114 8.65 -1.71 -19.12
CA ARG A 114 8.72 -0.83 -20.30
C ARG A 114 10.16 -0.38 -20.59
N ARG A 115 10.92 -0.05 -19.55
CA ARG A 115 12.33 0.35 -19.71
C ARG A 115 13.21 -0.81 -20.15
N ALA A 116 12.99 -2.00 -19.59
CA ALA A 116 13.73 -3.20 -19.99
C ALA A 116 13.52 -3.55 -21.47
N TRP A 117 12.31 -3.36 -22.00
CA TRP A 117 12.01 -3.54 -23.42
C TRP A 117 12.77 -2.55 -24.32
N ASN A 118 12.78 -1.26 -23.96
CA ASN A 118 13.46 -0.22 -24.76
C ASN A 118 14.99 -0.33 -24.77
N THR A 119 15.58 -1.17 -23.92
CA THR A 119 17.03 -1.40 -23.84
C THR A 119 17.49 -2.70 -24.50
N ARG A 120 16.57 -3.51 -25.03
CA ARG A 120 16.88 -4.66 -25.90
C ARG A 120 16.94 -4.20 -27.35
#